data_AF-A0A960B0H1-F1
#
_entry.id   AF-A0A960B0H1-F1
#
_cell.length_a   1.000
_cell.length_b   1.000
_cell.length_c   1.000
_cell.angle_alpha   90.00
_cell.angle_beta   90.00
_cell.angle_gamma   90.00
#
_symmetry.space_group_name_H-M   'P 1'
#
loop_
_entity.id
_entity.type
_entity.pdbx_description
1 polymer ?
#
loop_
_entity_poly.entity_id
_entity_poly.type
_entity_poly.pdbx_seq_one_letter_code
_entity_poly.pdbx_strand_id
1 'polypeptide(L)'
;SPQPTPSAEMPCNPGTGFPVDQEGCPDADPETGWLTATAGDLTLAPFRTLGNDAEGRAYARAHDLDFPFPNDYVDAPDGHPHRLTLTGTTVCTGIIRVGYREPLEDHAVPCRALVKGAADTRIPLPVAVWRDGDVVVQVSELYRP
;
A
#
# COMPACT_ATOMS: atom_id res chain seq x y z
N SER A 1 -15.32 20.90 17.49
CA SER A 1 -14.20 20.20 16.83
C SER A 1 -14.52 18.72 16.77
N PRO A 2 -14.36 18.02 15.63
CA PRO A 2 -14.43 16.56 15.66
C PRO A 2 -13.30 16.06 16.57
N GLN A 3 -13.63 15.21 17.53
CA GLN A 3 -12.65 14.64 18.46
C GLN A 3 -11.60 13.85 17.65
N PRO A 4 -10.30 13.93 18.01
CA PRO A 4 -9.32 13.01 17.46
C PRO A 4 -9.78 11.60 17.81
N THR A 5 -9.98 10.78 16.78
CA THR A 5 -10.14 9.34 16.96
C THR A 5 -8.92 8.88 17.75
N PRO A 6 -9.07 8.12 18.84
CA PRO A 6 -7.91 7.57 19.54
C PRO A 6 -7.01 6.94 18.49
N SER A 7 -5.71 7.29 18.50
CA SER A 7 -4.74 6.69 17.60
C SER A 7 -4.89 5.19 17.75
N ALA A 8 -5.49 4.53 16.77
CA ALA A 8 -5.46 3.09 16.71
C ALA A 8 -3.98 2.74 16.70
N GLU A 9 -3.54 2.00 17.72
CA GLU A 9 -2.17 1.53 17.79
C GLU A 9 -1.91 0.74 16.51
N MET A 10 -0.97 1.22 15.69
CA MET A 10 -0.68 0.60 14.39
C MET A 10 0.01 -0.74 14.67
N PRO A 11 -0.56 -1.87 14.22
CA PRO A 11 0.08 -3.17 14.41
C PRO A 11 1.50 -3.23 13.84
N CYS A 12 1.75 -2.47 12.76
CA CYS A 12 3.03 -2.39 12.07
C CYS A 12 3.35 -0.95 11.72
N ASN A 13 4.62 -0.56 11.83
CA ASN A 13 5.05 0.73 11.31
C ASN A 13 5.32 0.60 9.80
N PRO A 14 4.53 1.18 8.90
CA PRO A 14 4.80 1.07 7.45
C PRO A 14 6.07 1.84 7.01
N GLY A 15 6.72 2.58 7.90
CA GLY A 15 7.95 3.33 7.63
C GLY A 15 7.67 4.64 6.90
N THR A 16 8.58 5.03 6.00
CA THR A 16 8.48 6.27 5.19
C THR A 16 8.13 5.99 3.73
N GLY A 17 7.57 4.82 3.40
CA GLY A 17 7.03 4.57 2.06
C GLY A 17 7.23 3.20 1.44
N PHE A 18 8.19 2.44 1.95
CA PHE A 18 8.42 1.06 1.52
C PHE A 18 8.20 0.16 2.73
N PRO A 19 7.30 -0.83 2.65
CA PRO A 19 7.18 -1.80 3.71
C PRO A 19 8.51 -2.55 3.75
N VAL A 20 9.16 -2.52 4.91
CA VAL A 20 10.33 -3.34 5.19
C VAL A 20 9.90 -4.41 6.17
N ASP A 21 10.49 -5.59 6.08
CA ASP A 21 10.27 -6.65 7.06
C ASP A 21 10.45 -6.09 8.48
N GLN A 22 9.42 -6.29 9.31
CA GLN A 22 9.44 -5.83 10.70
C GLN A 22 9.13 -6.98 11.64
N GLU A 23 10.11 -7.31 12.46
CA GLU A 23 9.94 -8.25 13.54
C GLU A 23 8.85 -7.74 14.50
N GLY A 24 7.90 -8.62 14.84
CA GLY A 24 6.75 -8.27 15.69
C GLY A 24 5.48 -7.87 14.92
N CYS A 25 5.55 -7.73 13.59
CA CYS A 25 4.36 -7.62 12.76
C CYS A 25 3.59 -8.94 12.66
N PRO A 26 2.24 -8.91 12.61
CA PRO A 26 1.43 -10.10 12.36
C PRO A 26 1.77 -10.79 11.03
N ASP A 27 2.14 -9.97 10.03
CA ASP A 27 2.68 -10.40 8.75
C ASP A 27 4.06 -9.75 8.56
N ALA A 28 5.11 -10.55 8.55
CA ALA A 28 6.47 -10.02 8.40
C ALA A 28 6.77 -9.56 6.96
N ASP A 29 6.02 -10.06 5.97
CA ASP A 29 6.17 -9.75 4.54
C ASP A 29 4.80 -9.38 3.95
N PRO A 30 4.33 -8.15 4.19
CA PRO A 30 3.00 -7.73 3.81
C PRO A 30 2.81 -7.73 2.30
N GLU A 31 1.65 -8.18 1.85
CA GLU A 31 1.32 -8.12 0.43
C GLU A 31 1.24 -6.67 -0.05
N THR A 32 1.94 -6.36 -1.15
CA THR A 32 1.84 -5.07 -1.83
C THR A 32 0.93 -5.15 -3.05
N GLY A 33 0.20 -4.07 -3.32
CA GLY A 33 -0.69 -4.05 -4.49
C GLY A 33 -1.28 -2.68 -4.80
N TRP A 34 -1.85 -2.59 -5.99
CA TRP A 34 -2.66 -1.44 -6.40
C TRP A 34 -4.09 -1.65 -5.93
N LEU A 35 -4.52 -0.85 -4.95
CA LEU A 35 -5.87 -0.84 -4.45
C LEU A 35 -6.76 0.04 -5.34
N THR A 36 -7.90 -0.52 -5.72
CA THR A 36 -8.97 0.17 -6.45
C THR A 36 -10.30 -0.02 -5.72
N ALA A 37 -11.18 0.98 -5.80
CA ALA A 37 -12.52 0.92 -5.24
C ALA A 37 -13.58 1.17 -6.33
N THR A 38 -14.46 0.20 -6.56
CA THR A 38 -15.59 0.32 -7.50
C THR A 38 -16.90 0.05 -6.77
N ALA A 39 -17.83 1.00 -6.78
CA ALA A 39 -19.14 0.87 -6.12
C ALA A 39 -19.07 0.42 -4.63
N GLY A 40 -17.96 0.70 -3.94
CA GLY A 40 -17.73 0.30 -2.55
C GLY A 40 -16.98 -1.03 -2.38
N ASP A 41 -16.79 -1.81 -3.44
CA ASP A 41 -15.96 -3.00 -3.43
C ASP A 41 -14.50 -2.67 -3.67
N LEU A 42 -13.62 -3.23 -2.84
CA LEU A 42 -12.17 -3.08 -2.93
C LEU A 42 -11.55 -4.28 -3.64
N THR A 43 -10.71 -3.97 -4.63
CA THR A 43 -9.89 -4.96 -5.34
C THR A 43 -8.43 -4.58 -5.18
N LEU A 44 -7.62 -5.53 -4.74
CA LEU A 44 -6.17 -5.42 -4.67
C LEU A 44 -5.58 -6.19 -5.87
N ALA A 45 -4.83 -5.49 -6.72
CA ALA A 45 -4.02 -6.11 -7.75
C ALA A 45 -2.57 -6.22 -7.24
N PRO A 46 -2.07 -7.43 -6.91
CA PRO A 46 -0.76 -7.58 -6.30
C PRO A 46 0.36 -7.10 -7.22
N PHE A 47 1.40 -6.52 -6.63
CA PHE A 47 2.63 -6.17 -7.31
C PHE A 47 3.84 -6.51 -6.46
N ARG A 48 5.00 -6.60 -7.10
CA ARG A 48 6.32 -6.56 -6.48
C ARG A 48 7.12 -5.37 -7.01
N THR A 49 7.87 -4.70 -6.15
CA THR A 49 8.72 -3.56 -6.53
C THR A 49 10.07 -4.06 -7.02
N LEU A 50 10.49 -3.68 -8.23
CA LEU A 50 11.77 -4.04 -8.83
C LEU A 50 12.66 -2.80 -8.96
N GLY A 51 13.88 -2.85 -8.42
CA GLY A 51 14.84 -1.75 -8.46
C GLY A 51 15.73 -1.73 -9.71
N ASN A 52 16.66 -0.77 -9.76
CA ASN A 52 17.70 -0.68 -10.81
C ASN A 52 18.84 -1.71 -10.64
N ASP A 53 18.50 -2.97 -10.37
CA ASP A 53 19.43 -4.08 -10.18
C ASP A 53 19.38 -5.09 -11.35
N ALA A 54 19.93 -6.29 -11.12
CA ALA A 54 19.94 -7.35 -12.13
C ALA A 54 18.54 -7.87 -12.47
N GLU A 55 17.64 -7.95 -11.49
CA GLU A 55 16.28 -8.43 -11.67
C GLU A 55 15.43 -7.38 -12.41
N GLY A 56 15.49 -6.12 -11.99
CA GLY A 56 14.80 -5.03 -12.68
C GLY A 56 15.28 -4.86 -14.12
N ARG A 57 16.58 -5.01 -14.39
CA ARG A 57 17.11 -5.01 -15.77
C ARG A 57 16.55 -6.15 -16.60
N ALA A 58 16.45 -7.36 -16.04
CA ALA A 58 15.89 -8.51 -16.73
C ALA A 58 14.41 -8.28 -17.06
N TYR A 59 13.65 -7.74 -16.11
CA TYR A 59 12.24 -7.39 -16.30
C TYR A 59 12.08 -6.32 -17.39
N ALA A 60 12.85 -5.23 -17.33
CA ALA A 60 12.77 -4.16 -18.33
C ALA A 60 13.00 -4.68 -19.75
N ARG A 61 13.98 -5.60 -19.94
CA ARG A 61 14.24 -6.23 -21.24
C ARG A 61 13.12 -7.15 -21.70
N ALA A 62 12.50 -7.90 -20.79
CA ALA A 62 11.43 -8.84 -21.14
C ALA A 62 10.12 -8.12 -21.50
N HIS A 63 9.95 -6.88 -21.06
CA HIS A 63 8.72 -6.09 -21.21
C HIS A 63 8.90 -4.83 -22.07
N ASP A 64 10.03 -4.71 -22.80
CA ASP A 64 10.37 -3.57 -23.64
C ASP A 64 10.23 -2.20 -22.93
N LEU A 65 10.68 -2.13 -21.67
CA LEU A 65 10.66 -0.92 -20.86
C LEU A 65 12.01 -0.19 -20.90
N ASP A 66 11.96 1.13 -20.69
CA ASP A 66 13.17 1.93 -20.50
C ASP A 66 13.94 1.49 -19.25
N PHE A 67 15.28 1.47 -19.35
CA PHE A 67 16.17 1.13 -18.25
C PHE A 67 17.43 2.04 -18.26
N PRO A 68 17.85 2.62 -17.13
CA PRO A 68 17.32 2.48 -15.77
C PRO A 68 15.90 3.05 -15.60
N PHE A 69 15.15 2.57 -14.60
CA PHE A 69 13.84 3.10 -14.26
C PHE A 69 13.97 4.55 -13.76
N PRO A 70 13.13 5.49 -14.23
CA PRO A 70 13.24 6.90 -13.86
C PRO A 70 13.14 7.21 -12.36
N ASN A 71 12.33 6.44 -11.63
CA ASN A 71 12.12 6.60 -10.19
C ASN A 71 12.96 5.59 -9.37
N ASP A 72 13.99 5.01 -9.97
CA ASP A 72 14.81 3.92 -9.41
C ASP A 72 14.10 2.58 -9.16
N TYR A 73 12.79 2.51 -9.38
CA TYR A 73 12.00 1.29 -9.31
C TYR A 73 10.88 1.23 -10.36
N VAL A 74 10.30 0.05 -10.53
CA VAL A 74 8.99 -0.18 -11.15
C VAL A 74 8.19 -1.13 -10.28
N ASP A 75 6.89 -0.88 -10.11
CA ASP A 75 5.97 -1.85 -9.52
C ASP A 75 5.47 -2.78 -10.64
N ALA A 76 5.85 -4.06 -10.58
CA ALA A 76 5.52 -5.08 -11.56
C ALA A 76 4.38 -5.97 -11.04
N PRO A 77 3.36 -6.33 -11.87
CA PRO A 77 2.31 -7.24 -11.44
C PRO A 77 2.87 -8.56 -10.90
N ASP A 78 2.36 -9.01 -9.75
CA ASP A 78 2.86 -10.21 -9.06
C ASP A 78 1.72 -11.09 -8.53
N GLY A 79 0.74 -11.36 -9.39
CA GLY A 79 -0.38 -12.23 -9.05
C GLY A 79 -1.68 -11.82 -9.70
N HIS A 80 -2.77 -12.45 -9.23
CA HIS A 80 -4.11 -12.16 -9.72
C HIS A 80 -4.83 -11.17 -8.79
N PRO A 81 -5.57 -10.20 -9.37
CA PRO A 81 -6.41 -9.32 -8.57
C PRO A 81 -7.42 -10.11 -7.74
N HIS A 82 -7.59 -9.70 -6.49
CA HIS A 82 -8.53 -10.34 -5.58
C HIS A 82 -9.25 -9.29 -4.73
N ARG A 83 -10.39 -9.71 -4.15
CA ARG A 83 -11.19 -8.82 -3.31
C ARG A 83 -10.50 -8.62 -1.96
N LEU A 84 -10.42 -7.37 -1.52
CA LEU A 84 -9.94 -7.02 -0.19
C LEU A 84 -11.13 -6.66 0.71
N THR A 85 -11.24 -7.28 1.88
CA THR A 85 -12.30 -6.96 2.84
C THR A 85 -11.69 -6.25 4.04
N LEU A 86 -12.08 -4.99 4.25
CA LEU A 86 -11.73 -4.25 5.46
C LEU A 86 -12.83 -4.47 6.50
N THR A 87 -12.42 -4.70 7.74
CA THR A 87 -13.33 -4.92 8.85
C THR A 87 -13.30 -3.70 9.79
N GLY A 88 -14.18 -3.69 10.80
CA GLY A 88 -14.16 -2.65 11.83
C GLY A 88 -12.88 -2.60 12.67
N THR A 89 -12.07 -3.67 12.64
CA THR A 89 -10.78 -3.77 13.36
C THR A 89 -9.58 -3.47 12.48
N THR A 90 -9.78 -3.28 11.16
CA THR A 90 -8.67 -2.96 10.25
C THR A 90 -8.18 -1.53 10.51
N VAL A 91 -6.88 -1.38 10.72
CA VAL A 91 -6.22 -0.08 10.80
C VAL A 91 -5.86 0.39 9.40
N CYS A 92 -6.23 1.61 9.04
CA CYS A 92 -5.78 2.22 7.79
C CYS A 92 -4.80 3.35 8.09
N THR A 93 -3.71 3.40 7.35
CA THR A 93 -2.72 4.48 7.43
C THR A 93 -2.58 5.16 6.08
N GLY A 94 -2.12 6.41 6.11
CA GLY A 94 -1.88 7.17 4.90
C GLY A 94 -0.76 8.19 5.08
N ILE A 95 -0.22 8.67 3.95
CA ILE A 95 0.98 9.51 3.94
C ILE A 95 0.86 10.71 2.99
N ILE A 96 0.43 10.53 1.73
CA ILE A 96 0.35 11.63 0.75
C ILE A 96 -1.06 11.80 0.22
N ARG A 97 -1.53 10.83 -0.55
CA ARG A 97 -2.86 10.92 -1.18
C ARG A 97 -3.95 10.73 -0.15
N VAL A 98 -3.64 10.03 0.94
CA VAL A 98 -4.55 9.77 2.03
C VAL A 98 -4.05 10.45 3.30
N GLY A 99 -4.54 11.67 3.54
CA GLY A 99 -4.41 12.30 4.85
C GLY A 99 -3.12 13.07 5.12
N TYR A 100 -2.33 13.45 4.11
CA TYR A 100 -1.06 14.22 4.22
C TYR A 100 -0.91 15.09 5.47
N ARG A 101 0.20 14.88 6.19
CA ARG A 101 0.65 15.65 7.34
C ARG A 101 2.15 15.93 7.25
N GLU A 102 2.59 16.98 7.96
CA GLU A 102 4.00 17.26 8.19
C GLU A 102 4.40 16.81 9.61
N PRO A 103 5.56 16.15 9.80
CA PRO A 103 6.48 15.66 8.76
C PRO A 103 5.86 14.53 7.91
N LEU A 104 6.44 14.26 6.72
CA LEU A 104 5.96 13.23 5.79
C LEU A 104 6.14 11.84 6.40
N GLU A 105 5.15 11.40 7.15
CA GLU A 105 5.14 10.16 7.90
C GLU A 105 3.74 9.51 7.84
N ASP A 106 3.73 8.19 7.76
CA ASP A 106 2.51 7.42 7.84
C ASP A 106 1.82 7.63 9.19
N HIS A 107 0.50 7.75 9.13
CA HIS A 107 -0.32 7.93 10.32
C HIS A 107 -1.70 7.34 10.13
N ALA A 108 -2.34 6.99 11.25
CA ALA A 108 -3.68 6.44 11.23
C ALA A 108 -4.70 7.42 10.62
N VAL A 109 -5.51 6.91 9.69
CA VAL A 109 -6.60 7.61 9.01
C VAL A 109 -7.89 6.78 9.08
N PRO A 110 -9.07 7.41 8.99
CA PRO A 110 -10.30 6.65 8.79
C PRO A 110 -10.21 5.83 7.49
N CYS A 111 -10.51 4.53 7.50
CA CYS A 111 -10.43 3.70 6.29
C CYS A 111 -11.25 4.23 5.10
N ARG A 112 -12.35 4.96 5.36
CA ARG A 112 -13.11 5.67 4.32
C ARG A 112 -12.27 6.68 3.51
N ALA A 113 -11.22 7.25 4.10
CA ALA A 113 -10.30 8.15 3.40
C ALA A 113 -9.43 7.36 2.41
N LEU A 114 -8.94 6.19 2.81
CA LEU A 114 -8.18 5.28 1.96
C LEU A 114 -9.05 4.74 0.81
N VAL A 115 -10.28 4.32 1.10
CA VAL A 115 -11.28 3.93 0.08
C VAL A 115 -11.53 5.06 -0.92
N LYS A 116 -11.63 6.31 -0.45
CA LYS A 116 -11.79 7.48 -1.34
C LYS A 116 -10.57 7.67 -2.24
N GLY A 117 -9.35 7.46 -1.73
CA GLY A 117 -8.12 7.48 -2.52
C GLY A 117 -8.09 6.39 -3.60
N ALA A 118 -8.50 5.17 -3.24
CA ALA A 118 -8.60 4.03 -4.16
C ALA A 118 -9.74 4.16 -5.19
N ALA A 119 -10.73 5.02 -4.95
CA ALA A 119 -11.81 5.31 -5.90
C ALA A 119 -11.40 6.29 -7.02
N ASP A 120 -10.22 6.92 -6.91
CA ASP A 120 -9.72 7.80 -7.97
C ASP A 120 -9.19 6.97 -9.14
N THR A 121 -10.00 6.84 -10.18
CA THR A 121 -9.70 6.01 -11.36
C THR A 121 -8.52 6.52 -12.19
N ARG A 122 -8.00 7.71 -11.92
CA ARG A 122 -6.86 8.26 -12.65
C ARG A 122 -5.55 7.59 -12.24
N ILE A 123 -5.45 7.18 -10.98
CA ILE A 123 -4.20 6.63 -10.42
C ILE A 123 -4.57 5.58 -9.36
N PRO A 124 -4.28 4.29 -9.59
CA PRO A 124 -4.45 3.27 -8.56
C PRO A 124 -3.69 3.63 -7.28
N LEU A 125 -4.20 3.24 -6.10
CA LEU A 125 -3.55 3.57 -4.83
C LEU A 125 -2.58 2.44 -4.45
N PRO A 126 -1.26 2.64 -4.48
CA PRO A 126 -0.33 1.62 -4.01
C PRO A 126 -0.47 1.46 -2.49
N VAL A 127 -0.62 0.22 -2.03
CA VAL A 127 -0.77 -0.10 -0.62
C VAL A 127 0.06 -1.32 -0.22
N ALA A 128 0.36 -1.42 1.08
CA ALA A 128 0.77 -2.66 1.74
C ALA A 128 -0.35 -3.15 2.65
N VAL A 129 -0.53 -4.47 2.72
CA VAL A 129 -1.60 -5.14 3.45
C VAL A 129 -1.02 -6.19 4.38
N TRP A 130 -1.15 -5.95 5.68
CA TRP A 130 -0.77 -6.92 6.71
C TRP A 130 -1.98 -7.76 7.12
N ARG A 131 -1.76 -9.05 7.31
CA ARG A 131 -2.78 -10.01 7.71
C ARG A 131 -2.40 -10.77 8.97
N ASP A 132 -3.42 -11.23 9.71
CA ASP A 132 -3.32 -12.27 10.72
C ASP A 132 -4.25 -13.40 10.30
N GLY A 133 -3.66 -14.45 9.70
CA GLY A 133 -4.41 -15.45 8.94
C GLY A 133 -5.20 -14.82 7.79
N ASP A 134 -6.52 -14.97 7.81
CA ASP A 134 -7.41 -14.43 6.76
C ASP A 134 -7.88 -12.99 7.05
N VAL A 135 -7.50 -12.41 8.20
CA VAL A 135 -7.98 -11.10 8.64
C VAL A 135 -6.99 -10.00 8.24
N VAL A 136 -7.46 -8.99 7.52
CA VAL A 136 -6.68 -7.79 7.24
C VAL A 136 -6.60 -6.92 8.50
N VAL A 137 -5.42 -6.84 9.10
CA VAL A 137 -5.18 -6.09 10.34
C VAL A 137 -4.72 -4.66 10.06
N GLN A 138 -3.99 -4.43 8.96
CA GLN A 138 -3.56 -3.10 8.56
C GLN A 138 -3.50 -2.95 7.04
N VAL A 139 -3.88 -1.77 6.53
CA VAL A 139 -3.64 -1.34 5.15
C VAL A 139 -2.98 0.03 5.16
N SER A 140 -1.81 0.14 4.52
CA SER A 140 -1.06 1.40 4.44
C SER A 140 -0.97 1.87 3.02
N GLU A 141 -1.21 3.16 2.77
CA GLU A 141 -0.71 3.81 1.56
C GLU A 141 0.82 3.63 1.49
N LEU A 142 1.33 3.33 0.31
CA LEU A 142 2.76 3.33 0.04
C LEU A 142 3.17 4.63 -0.63
N TYR A 143 4.20 5.28 -0.09
CA TYR A 143 4.78 6.44 -0.74
C TYR A 143 5.56 6.00 -1.99
N ARG A 144 5.24 6.68 -3.10
CA ARG A 144 5.78 6.48 -4.44
C ARG A 144 6.07 7.87 -5.02
N PRO A 145 7.29 8.42 -4.85
CA PRO A 145 7.68 9.71 -5.41
C PRO A 145 7.69 9.73 -6.93
#